data_AF-A0A2H9QVN6-F1
#
_entry.id   AF-A0A2H9QVN6-F1
#
_cell.length_a   1.000
_cell.length_b   1.000
_cell.length_c   1.000
_cell.angle_alpha   90.00
_cell.angle_beta   90.00
_cell.angle_gamma   90.00
#
_symmetry.space_group_name_H-M   'P 1'
#
loop_
_entity.id
_entity.type
_entity.pdbx_description
1 polymer ?
#
loop_
_entity_poly.entity_id
_entity_poly.type
_entity_poly.pdbx_seq_one_letter_code
_entity_poly.pdbx_strand_id
1 'polypeptide(L)'
;NPAKPVLVGSGPITSLKRISFFREQLKIVGLSDKLIKTLKAAKDIGEKSVEVCVSMYQELRDFARESNYSLGAHVMSIRHPDLALEIIRRL
;
A
#
# COMPACT_ATOMS: atom_id res chain seq x y z
N ASN A 1 -26.29 -11.57 6.96
CA ASN A 1 -25.90 -10.74 5.81
C ASN A 1 -24.48 -11.10 5.42
N PRO A 2 -24.20 -11.62 4.22
CA PRO A 2 -22.82 -11.74 3.76
C PRO A 2 -22.20 -10.34 3.78
N ALA A 3 -21.01 -10.21 4.36
CA ALA A 3 -20.30 -8.94 4.39
C ALA A 3 -20.07 -8.50 2.94
N LYS A 4 -20.50 -7.28 2.58
CA LYS A 4 -20.21 -6.74 1.25
C LYS A 4 -18.70 -6.76 1.03
N PRO A 5 -18.21 -7.23 -0.14
CA PRO A 5 -16.78 -7.25 -0.41
C PRO A 5 -16.17 -5.86 -0.25
N VAL A 6 -15.05 -5.78 0.48
CA VAL A 6 -14.27 -4.56 0.62
C VAL A 6 -13.11 -4.64 -0.37
N LEU A 7 -12.95 -3.60 -1.20
CA LEU A 7 -11.79 -3.47 -2.08
C LEU A 7 -10.78 -2.52 -1.43
N VAL A 8 -9.58 -3.01 -1.15
CA VAL A 8 -8.51 -2.19 -0.60
C VAL A 8 -7.61 -1.70 -1.71
N GLY A 9 -7.54 -0.38 -1.82
CA GLY A 9 -6.65 0.33 -2.73
C GLY A 9 -5.23 0.43 -2.18
N SER A 10 -4.23 0.06 -2.98
CA SER A 10 -2.82 0.35 -2.68
C SER A 10 -2.08 0.81 -3.92
N GLY A 11 -0.88 1.39 -3.75
CA GLY A 11 -0.04 1.75 -4.88
C GLY A 11 1.34 2.21 -4.43
N PRO A 12 2.38 2.01 -5.27
CA PRO A 12 3.75 2.26 -4.89
C PRO A 12 4.05 3.76 -4.79
N ILE A 13 4.71 4.17 -3.71
CA ILE A 13 5.20 5.52 -3.47
C ILE A 13 6.71 5.55 -3.69
N THR A 14 7.09 5.97 -4.89
CA THR A 14 8.49 5.94 -5.37
C THR A 14 9.25 7.25 -5.18
N SER A 15 8.60 8.32 -4.72
CA SER A 15 9.24 9.63 -4.55
C SER A 15 8.83 10.36 -3.29
N LEU A 16 9.81 11.01 -2.67
CA LEU A 16 9.61 11.83 -1.46
C LEU A 16 8.69 13.04 -1.73
N LYS A 17 8.72 13.60 -2.93
CA LYS A 17 7.80 14.66 -3.35
C LYS A 17 6.34 14.20 -3.29
N ARG A 18 6.07 12.95 -3.69
CA ARG A 18 4.72 12.38 -3.63
C ARG A 18 4.27 12.11 -2.20
N ILE A 19 5.19 11.72 -1.30
CA ILE A 19 4.91 11.61 0.14
C ILE A 19 4.45 12.97 0.72
N SER A 20 5.19 14.05 0.44
CA SER A 20 4.82 15.39 0.90
C SER A 20 3.47 15.83 0.30
N PHE A 21 3.24 15.59 -0.99
CA PHE A 21 1.94 15.85 -1.63
C PHE A 21 0.79 15.13 -0.92
N PHE A 22 0.93 13.84 -0.63
CA PHE A 22 -0.11 13.07 0.07
C PHE A 22 -0.36 13.56 1.50
N ARG A 23 0.69 13.95 2.22
CA ARG A 23 0.60 14.42 3.61
C ARG A 23 0.04 15.84 3.70
N GLU A 24 0.54 16.76 2.89
CA GLU A 24 0.32 18.20 3.05
C GLU A 24 -0.87 18.68 2.22
N GLN A 25 -1.04 18.16 1.00
CA GLN A 25 -2.09 18.60 0.07
C GLN A 25 -3.35 17.75 0.22
N LEU A 26 -3.20 16.41 0.21
CA LEU A 26 -4.34 15.50 0.32
C LEU A 26 -4.71 15.14 1.77
N LYS A 27 -3.89 15.51 2.75
CA LYS A 27 -4.09 15.22 4.18
C LYS A 27 -4.44 13.74 4.44
N ILE A 28 -3.81 12.84 3.69
CA ILE A 28 -4.05 11.40 3.83
C ILE A 28 -3.60 10.95 5.23
N VAL A 29 -4.56 10.47 6.00
CA VAL A 29 -4.32 9.86 7.31
C VAL A 29 -3.66 8.50 7.09
N GLY A 30 -2.60 8.17 7.84
CA GLY A 30 -1.94 6.86 7.79
C GLY A 30 -0.51 6.86 7.23
N LEU A 31 -0.02 7.97 6.65
CA LEU A 31 1.40 8.15 6.35
C LEU A 31 2.18 8.46 7.64
N SER A 32 2.45 7.42 8.43
CA SER A 32 3.21 7.57 9.68
C SER A 32 4.65 8.07 9.42
N ASP A 33 5.20 8.84 10.36
CA ASP A 33 6.60 9.27 10.28
C ASP A 33 7.57 8.07 10.21
N LYS A 34 7.19 6.92 10.82
CA LYS A 34 7.94 5.67 10.73
C LYS A 34 8.01 5.15 9.29
N LEU A 35 6.88 5.11 8.58
CA LEU A 35 6.83 4.70 7.18
C LEU A 35 7.67 5.65 6.30
N ILE A 36 7.54 6.96 6.53
CA ILE A 36 8.31 7.97 5.78
C ILE A 36 9.81 7.79 6.01
N LYS A 37 10.25 7.58 7.26
CA LYS A 37 11.65 7.30 7.59
C LYS A 37 12.15 6.03 6.91
N THR A 38 11.33 4.98 6.90
CA THR A 38 11.65 3.70 6.26
C THR A 38 11.85 3.87 4.76
N LEU A 39 10.95 4.58 4.07
CA LEU A 39 11.07 4.86 2.64
C LEU A 39 12.27 5.76 2.32
N LYS A 40 12.55 6.78 3.15
CA LYS A 40 13.71 7.67 2.97
C LYS A 40 15.06 6.97 3.13
N ALA A 41 15.13 5.98 4.01
CA ALA A 41 16.36 5.23 4.29
C ALA A 41 16.60 4.07 3.31
N ALA A 42 15.63 3.77 2.43
CA ALA A 42 15.73 2.67 1.49
C ALA A 42 16.75 2.96 0.38
N LYS A 43 17.58 1.96 0.06
CA LYS A 43 18.47 2.01 -1.11
C LYS A 43 17.66 2.08 -2.41
N ASP A 44 16.55 1.36 -2.46
CA ASP A 44 15.55 1.41 -3.53
C ASP A 44 14.17 1.69 -2.91
N ILE A 45 13.66 2.89 -3.15
CA ILE A 45 12.35 3.32 -2.65
C ILE A 45 11.22 2.54 -3.33
N GLY A 46 11.38 2.19 -4.61
CA GLY A 46 10.39 1.41 -5.35
C GLY A 46 10.20 0.03 -4.75
N GLU A 47 11.30 -0.71 -4.58
CA GLU A 47 11.29 -2.03 -3.96
C GLU A 47 10.77 -1.99 -2.52
N LYS A 48 11.25 -1.04 -1.70
CA LYS A 48 10.74 -0.90 -0.32
C LYS A 48 9.24 -0.55 -0.30
N SER A 49 8.76 0.23 -1.27
CA SER A 49 7.34 0.52 -1.36
C SER A 49 6.51 -0.70 -1.75
N VAL A 50 7.03 -1.59 -2.62
CA VAL A 50 6.40 -2.87 -2.95
C VAL A 50 6.29 -3.72 -1.69
N GLU A 51 7.39 -3.88 -0.95
CA GLU A 51 7.41 -4.63 0.33
C GLU A 51 6.35 -4.10 1.32
N VAL A 52 6.25 -2.78 1.48
CA VAL A 52 5.24 -2.17 2.35
C VAL A 52 3.82 -2.49 1.89
N CYS A 53 3.52 -2.35 0.60
CA CYS A 53 2.19 -2.67 0.07
C CYS A 53 1.83 -4.14 0.28
N VAL A 54 2.77 -5.06 0.07
CA VAL A 54 2.57 -6.50 0.30
C VAL A 54 2.32 -6.80 1.77
N SER A 55 3.13 -6.24 2.68
CA SER A 55 2.94 -6.39 4.13
C SER A 55 1.56 -5.91 4.58
N MET A 56 1.15 -4.73 4.10
CA MET A 56 -0.18 -4.18 4.41
C MET A 56 -1.31 -5.11 3.95
N TYR A 57 -1.20 -5.71 2.76
CA TYR A 57 -2.21 -6.65 2.28
C TYR A 57 -2.24 -7.94 3.08
N GLN A 58 -1.08 -8.46 3.50
CA GLN A 58 -1.01 -9.66 4.34
C GLN A 58 -1.69 -9.43 5.68
N GLU A 59 -1.38 -8.31 6.35
CA GLU A 59 -2.03 -7.89 7.60
C GLU A 59 -3.55 -7.74 7.44
N LEU A 60 -3.99 -7.09 6.36
CA LEU A 60 -5.42 -6.91 6.10
C LEU A 60 -6.13 -8.23 5.78
N ARG A 61 -5.48 -9.14 5.04
CA ARG A 61 -6.02 -10.47 4.73
C ARG A 61 -6.21 -11.30 5.99
N ASP A 62 -5.22 -11.30 6.88
CA ASP A 62 -5.28 -12.05 8.13
C ASP A 62 -6.43 -11.52 9.02
N PHE A 63 -6.53 -10.19 9.15
CA PHE A 63 -7.65 -9.54 9.84
C PHE A 63 -9.01 -9.88 9.20
N ALA A 64 -9.11 -9.87 7.86
CA ALA A 64 -10.34 -10.19 7.14
C ALA A 64 -10.82 -11.60 7.45
N ARG A 65 -9.90 -12.56 7.46
CA ARG A 65 -10.16 -13.97 7.73
C ARG A 65 -10.69 -14.15 9.14
N GLU A 66 -10.08 -13.49 10.12
CA GLU A 66 -10.50 -13.52 11.53
C GLU A 66 -11.86 -12.86 11.75
N SER A 67 -12.16 -11.82 10.96
CA SER A 67 -13.37 -11.00 11.09
C SER A 67 -14.49 -11.35 10.11
N ASN A 68 -14.36 -12.44 9.35
CA ASN A 68 -15.32 -12.91 8.34
C ASN A 68 -15.69 -11.85 7.27
N TYR A 69 -14.71 -11.08 6.82
CA TYR A 69 -14.84 -10.14 5.69
C TYR A 69 -14.30 -10.76 4.39
N SER A 70 -14.97 -10.46 3.28
CA SER A 70 -14.42 -10.72 1.94
C SER A 70 -13.60 -9.50 1.49
N LEU A 71 -12.31 -9.71 1.23
CA LEU A 71 -11.38 -8.66 0.82
C LEU A 71 -10.87 -8.90 -0.61
N GLY A 72 -10.87 -7.86 -1.43
CA GLY A 72 -10.21 -7.84 -2.73
C GLY A 72 -9.13 -6.76 -2.80
N ALA A 73 -8.14 -6.97 -3.66
CA ALA A 73 -7.05 -6.04 -3.88
C ALA A 73 -7.31 -5.15 -5.11
N HIS A 74 -7.21 -3.84 -4.94
CA HIS A 74 -7.16 -2.86 -6.03
C HIS A 74 -5.77 -2.20 -6.05
N VAL A 75 -4.88 -2.73 -6.87
CA VAL A 75 -3.51 -2.21 -6.98
C VAL A 75 -3.44 -1.14 -8.08
N MET A 76 -3.20 0.10 -7.68
CA MET A 76 -3.04 1.25 -8.57
C MET A 76 -1.58 1.38 -8.98
N SER A 77 -1.31 1.57 -10.28
CA SER A 77 0.06 1.66 -10.76
C SER A 77 0.76 2.97 -10.42
N ILE A 78 0.01 4.06 -10.27
CA ILE A 78 0.54 5.42 -10.02
C ILE A 78 1.74 5.77 -10.94
N ARG A 79 1.60 5.43 -12.23
CA ARG A 79 2.61 5.57 -13.31
C ARG A 79 3.80 4.60 -13.25
N HIS A 80 3.73 3.57 -12.40
CA HIS A 80 4.72 2.51 -12.26
C HIS A 80 4.07 1.12 -12.43
N PRO A 81 3.70 0.72 -13.66
CA PRO A 81 3.03 -0.55 -13.91
C PRO A 81 3.87 -1.76 -13.46
N ASP A 82 5.19 -1.71 -13.60
CA ASP A 82 6.07 -2.82 -13.23
C ASP A 82 6.06 -3.09 -11.72
N LEU A 83 6.09 -2.02 -10.91
CA LEU A 83 6.01 -2.13 -9.45
C LEU A 83 4.61 -2.60 -9.00
N ALA A 84 3.56 -2.19 -9.70
CA ALA A 84 2.20 -2.64 -9.42
C ALA A 84 2.04 -4.14 -9.70
N LEU A 85 2.60 -4.60 -10.81
CA LEU A 85 2.65 -6.02 -11.16
C LEU A 85 3.45 -6.81 -10.12
N GLU A 86 4.55 -6.24 -9.64
CA GLU A 86 5.37 -6.87 -8.60
C GLU A 86 4.62 -7.00 -7.26
N ILE A 87 3.82 -6.00 -6.87
CA ILE A 87 2.91 -6.13 -5.73
C ILE A 87 1.98 -7.31 -5.95
N ILE A 88 1.27 -7.36 -7.08
CA ILE A 88 0.29 -8.41 -7.40
C ILE A 88 0.93 -9.82 -7.36
N ARG A 89 2.15 -9.96 -7.90
CA ARG A 89 2.88 -11.25 -7.92
C ARG A 89 3.25 -11.76 -6.53
N ARG A 90 3.38 -10.87 -5.55
CA ARG A 90 3.82 -11.18 -4.17
C ARG A 90 2.68 -11.32 -3.17
N LEU A 91 1.42 -11.05 -3.56
CA LEU A 91 0.22 -11.25 -2.73
C LEU A 91 -0.17 -12.73 -2.62
#